data_AF-A0A917UPP9-F1
#
_entry.id   AF-A0A917UPP9-F1
#
_cell.length_a   1.000
_cell.length_b   1.000
_cell.length_c   1.000
_cell.angle_alpha   90.00
_cell.angle_beta   90.00
_cell.angle_gamma   90.00
#
_symmetry.space_group_name_H-M   'P 1'
#
loop_
_entity.id
_entity.type
_entity.pdbx_description
1 polymer ?
#
loop_
_entity_poly.entity_id
_entity_poly.type
_entity_poly.pdbx_seq_one_letter_code
_entity_poly.pdbx_strand_id
1 'polypeptide(L)'
;MKSPTAGLTLIELLIGLLLVGVVMAALATLNLGTSRATRALQAQNELLSEEQTTINYMAGKLREAAYVFPNGSSFQLASSGNTLKDPSGSYVWNIGTDPMVAFVIPPRTVEPGRCATESAKTSGDWAQYCYAFYAFYAIKRSDLTADTGATSRTNNPGPDPSNDTDAWVLMEYRGYYTTTVLGYPGSGYSNTLTNIPGATSNGGSSGRLLMDYLPKMDTPPALFVSPASGTQVAGQTTVVMNIAAQQLAGGAGNGGMIRVPNTGYTTLTVYPRNIGKPQLLN
;
A
#
# COMPACT_ATOMS: atom_id res chain seq x y z
N MET A 1 -40.60 66.93 33.93
CA MET A 1 -39.74 65.73 34.08
C MET A 1 -38.83 65.65 32.87
N LYS A 2 -37.57 66.10 32.99
CA LYS A 2 -36.55 65.97 31.92
C LYS A 2 -35.67 64.77 32.30
N SER A 3 -35.70 63.73 31.47
CA SER A 3 -34.75 62.63 31.59
C SER A 3 -33.36 63.14 31.22
N PRO A 4 -32.31 62.95 32.04
CA PRO A 4 -30.96 63.26 31.63
C PRO A 4 -30.51 62.25 30.57
N THR A 5 -30.40 62.71 29.32
CA THR A 5 -29.71 61.99 28.25
C THR A 5 -28.22 61.97 28.59
N ALA A 6 -27.76 60.92 29.25
CA ALA A 6 -26.33 60.67 29.47
C ALA A 6 -25.68 60.40 28.11
N GLY A 7 -24.86 61.34 27.64
CA GLY A 7 -24.06 61.17 26.43
C GLY A 7 -23.01 60.11 26.67
N LEU A 8 -23.01 59.06 25.85
CA LEU A 8 -22.01 58.00 25.87
C LEU A 8 -20.61 58.61 25.79
N THR A 9 -19.79 58.39 26.81
CA THR A 9 -18.45 58.97 26.83
C THR A 9 -17.57 58.25 25.80
N LEU A 10 -16.66 58.97 25.15
CA LEU A 10 -15.73 58.38 24.17
C LEU A 10 -14.93 57.21 24.76
N ILE A 11 -14.68 57.26 26.08
CA ILE A 11 -14.03 56.21 26.85
C ILE A 11 -14.90 54.94 26.95
N GLU A 12 -16.19 55.04 27.23
CA GLU A 12 -17.10 53.88 27.25
C GLU A 12 -17.17 53.18 25.90
N LEU A 13 -17.18 53.96 24.80
CA LEU A 13 -17.19 53.38 23.45
C LEU A 13 -15.87 52.67 23.12
N LEU A 14 -14.73 53.22 23.56
CA LEU A 14 -13.42 52.60 23.39
C LEU A 14 -13.30 51.29 24.19
N ILE A 15 -13.76 51.27 25.44
CA ILE A 15 -13.76 50.08 26.28
C ILE A 15 -14.69 49.01 25.69
N GLY A 16 -15.87 49.40 25.20
CA GLY A 16 -16.80 48.49 24.53
C GLY A 16 -16.18 47.83 23.29
N LEU A 17 -15.53 48.60 22.43
CA LEU A 17 -14.81 48.09 21.26
C LEU A 17 -13.66 47.14 21.63
N LEU A 18 -12.91 47.47 22.68
CA LEU A 18 -11.82 46.63 23.16
C LEU A 18 -12.34 45.28 23.67
N LEU A 19 -13.42 45.28 24.45
CA LEU A 19 -14.05 44.05 24.94
C LEU A 19 -14.58 43.18 23.80
N VAL A 20 -15.25 43.79 22.81
CA VAL A 20 -15.69 43.07 21.61
C VAL A 20 -14.50 42.49 20.84
N GLY A 21 -13.40 43.24 20.70
CA GLY A 21 -12.18 42.76 20.07
C GLY A 21 -11.59 41.52 20.75
N VAL A 22 -11.54 41.51 22.08
CA VAL A 22 -11.06 40.36 22.86
C VAL A 22 -11.97 39.14 22.67
N VAL A 23 -13.29 39.31 22.73
CA VAL A 23 -14.25 38.21 22.52
C VAL A 23 -14.15 37.66 21.09
N MET A 24 -14.05 38.51 20.08
CA MET A 24 -13.90 38.10 18.69
C MET A 24 -12.59 37.36 18.45
N ALA A 25 -11.50 37.78 19.08
CA ALA A 25 -10.22 37.07 19.03
C ALA A 25 -10.33 35.66 19.64
N ALA A 26 -11.00 35.52 20.79
CA ALA A 26 -11.22 34.22 21.43
C ALA A 26 -12.12 33.29 20.58
N LEU A 27 -13.15 33.84 19.92
CA LEU A 27 -14.00 33.07 19.00
C LEU A 27 -13.23 32.65 17.75
N ALA A 28 -12.35 33.50 17.23
CA ALA A 28 -11.50 33.17 16.09
C ALA A 28 -10.52 32.02 16.40
N THR A 29 -9.88 32.03 17.57
CA THR A 29 -8.98 30.94 17.98
C THR A 29 -9.74 29.63 18.18
N LEU A 30 -10.94 29.68 18.76
CA LEU A 30 -11.81 28.51 18.90
C LEU A 30 -12.20 27.92 17.54
N ASN A 31 -12.64 28.76 16.61
CA ASN A 31 -13.04 28.34 15.26
C ASN A 31 -11.86 27.74 14.46
N LEU A 32 -10.65 28.30 14.62
CA LEU A 32 -9.45 27.73 14.04
C LEU A 32 -9.10 26.37 14.66
N GLY A 33 -9.29 26.23 15.97
CA GLY A 33 -9.09 24.97 16.69
C GLY A 33 -10.06 23.88 16.22
N THR A 34 -11.36 24.18 16.14
CA THR A 34 -12.38 23.23 15.67
C THR A 34 -12.14 22.84 14.21
N SER A 35 -11.80 23.80 13.35
CA SER A 35 -11.50 23.53 11.95
C SER A 35 -10.30 22.59 11.77
N ARG A 36 -9.24 22.76 12.57
CA ARG A 36 -8.07 21.87 12.54
C ARG A 36 -8.40 20.48 13.07
N ALA A 37 -9.18 20.39 14.16
CA ALA A 37 -9.63 19.12 14.72
C ALA A 37 -10.48 18.33 13.72
N THR A 38 -11.43 18.98 13.04
CA THR A 38 -12.26 18.32 12.03
C THR A 38 -11.43 17.80 10.85
N ARG A 39 -10.46 18.57 10.37
CA ARG A 39 -9.55 18.11 9.29
C ARG A 39 -8.70 16.92 9.73
N ALA A 40 -8.19 16.93 10.95
CA ALA A 40 -7.41 15.82 11.49
C ALA A 40 -8.25 14.54 11.63
N LEU A 41 -9.48 14.65 12.12
CA LEU A 41 -10.42 13.53 12.20
C LEU A 41 -10.83 13.01 10.82
N GLN A 42 -11.03 13.90 9.85
CA GLN A 42 -11.32 13.50 8.49
C GLN A 42 -10.15 12.72 7.87
N ALA A 43 -8.92 13.24 7.95
CA ALA A 43 -7.73 12.56 7.46
C ALA A 43 -7.53 11.20 8.17
N GLN A 44 -7.76 11.14 9.48
CA GLN A 44 -7.70 9.88 10.23
C GLN A 44 -8.70 8.83 9.72
N ASN A 45 -9.93 9.24 9.41
CA ASN A 45 -10.95 8.35 8.87
C ASN A 45 -10.61 7.90 7.44
N GLU A 46 -10.03 8.78 6.62
CA GLU A 46 -9.54 8.45 5.28
C GLU A 46 -8.43 7.40 5.34
N LEU A 47 -7.42 7.61 6.19
CA LEU A 47 -6.33 6.65 6.42
C LEU A 47 -6.85 5.29 6.93
N LEU A 48 -7.78 5.29 7.89
CA LEU A 48 -8.38 4.06 8.41
C LEU A 48 -9.13 3.30 7.32
N SER A 49 -9.89 4.01 6.48
CA SER A 49 -10.64 3.42 5.37
C SER A 49 -9.71 2.83 4.30
N GLU A 50 -8.63 3.55 3.96
CA GLU A 50 -7.62 3.10 3.00
C GLU A 50 -6.87 1.88 3.52
N GLU A 51 -6.45 1.89 4.79
CA GLU A 51 -5.79 0.77 5.45
C GLU A 51 -6.66 -0.49 5.43
N GLN A 52 -7.93 -0.39 5.86
CA GLN A 52 -8.85 -1.53 5.88
C GLN A 52 -9.11 -2.08 4.47
N THR A 53 -9.28 -1.21 3.48
CA THR A 53 -9.50 -1.61 2.08
C THR A 53 -8.27 -2.35 1.55
N THR A 54 -7.08 -1.83 1.83
CA THR A 54 -5.80 -2.40 1.42
C THR A 54 -5.54 -3.75 2.05
N ILE A 55 -5.75 -3.88 3.36
CA ILE A 55 -5.59 -5.15 4.09
C ILE A 55 -6.55 -6.20 3.53
N ASN A 56 -7.81 -5.86 3.32
CA ASN A 56 -8.80 -6.80 2.77
C ASN A 56 -8.44 -7.24 1.36
N TYR A 57 -7.98 -6.31 0.52
CA TYR A 57 -7.53 -6.60 -0.84
C TYR A 57 -6.31 -7.55 -0.85
N MET A 58 -5.25 -7.21 -0.10
CA MET A 58 -4.05 -8.04 0.00
C MET A 58 -4.36 -9.43 0.55
N ALA A 59 -5.19 -9.50 1.60
CA ALA A 59 -5.61 -10.76 2.20
C ALA A 59 -6.42 -11.61 1.21
N GLY A 60 -7.28 -10.99 0.39
CA GLY A 60 -7.98 -11.66 -0.68
C GLY A 60 -7.01 -12.32 -1.67
N LYS A 61 -6.03 -11.55 -2.16
CA LYS A 61 -5.03 -12.04 -3.12
C LYS A 61 -4.10 -13.10 -2.55
N LEU A 62 -3.64 -12.94 -1.31
CA LEU A 62 -2.80 -13.93 -0.64
C LEU A 62 -3.56 -15.23 -0.36
N ARG A 63 -4.87 -15.17 -0.04
CA ARG A 63 -5.68 -16.39 0.12
C ARG A 63 -5.80 -17.20 -1.17
N GLU A 64 -5.78 -16.51 -2.32
CA GLU A 64 -5.81 -17.13 -3.64
C GLU A 64 -4.48 -17.79 -4.05
N ALA A 65 -3.38 -17.52 -3.32
CA ALA A 65 -2.05 -17.98 -3.71
C ALA A 65 -1.93 -19.52 -3.74
N ALA A 66 -1.29 -20.02 -4.80
CA ALA A 66 -0.87 -21.39 -4.97
C ALA A 66 0.56 -21.66 -4.50
N TYR A 67 1.36 -20.60 -4.35
CA TYR A 67 2.69 -20.65 -3.79
C TYR A 67 3.07 -19.28 -3.23
N VAL A 68 3.72 -19.23 -2.07
CA VAL A 68 4.28 -18.00 -1.51
C VAL A 68 5.79 -18.13 -1.50
N PHE A 69 6.53 -17.14 -1.97
CA PHE A 69 7.99 -17.27 -1.98
C PHE A 69 8.56 -17.14 -0.56
N PRO A 70 9.41 -18.08 -0.12
CA PRO A 70 9.94 -18.08 1.24
C PRO A 70 11.06 -17.06 1.43
N ASN A 71 11.42 -16.80 2.68
CA ASN A 71 12.59 -15.99 3.03
C ASN A 71 13.87 -16.51 2.36
N GLY A 72 14.71 -15.59 1.88
CA GLY A 72 15.92 -15.88 1.11
C GLY A 72 15.72 -15.99 -0.41
N SER A 73 14.48 -15.86 -0.89
CA SER A 73 14.20 -15.78 -2.33
C SER A 73 14.57 -14.40 -2.88
N SER A 74 15.09 -14.34 -4.11
CA SER A 74 15.50 -13.11 -4.78
C SER A 74 14.89 -12.97 -6.17
N PHE A 75 14.47 -11.76 -6.55
CA PHE A 75 13.75 -11.46 -7.78
C PHE A 75 14.21 -10.17 -8.41
N GLN A 76 14.41 -10.17 -9.73
CA GLN A 76 14.57 -8.93 -10.48
C GLN A 76 13.21 -8.52 -11.08
N LEU A 77 12.57 -7.48 -10.51
CA LEU A 77 11.24 -7.03 -10.96
C LEU A 77 11.28 -6.18 -12.24
N ALA A 78 12.39 -5.50 -12.48
CA ALA A 78 12.60 -4.67 -13.67
C ALA A 78 14.10 -4.51 -13.99
N SER A 79 14.38 -3.81 -15.08
CA SER A 79 15.72 -3.29 -15.41
C SER A 79 15.76 -1.76 -15.51
N SER A 80 14.59 -1.09 -15.41
CA SER A 80 14.43 0.36 -15.51
C SER A 80 13.15 0.85 -14.80
N GLY A 81 13.04 2.17 -14.55
CA GLY A 81 11.91 2.83 -13.87
C GLY A 81 12.08 2.97 -12.35
N ASN A 82 11.34 3.84 -11.66
CA ASN A 82 11.48 3.98 -10.19
C ASN A 82 10.42 3.19 -9.40
N THR A 83 9.28 2.86 -10.03
CA THR A 83 8.16 2.16 -9.35
C THR A 83 8.48 0.73 -8.87
N LEU A 84 9.63 0.16 -9.27
CA LEU A 84 10.03 -1.23 -9.02
C LEU A 84 11.42 -1.35 -8.39
N LYS A 85 12.01 -0.23 -7.93
CA LYS A 85 13.27 -0.27 -7.21
C LYS A 85 13.04 -0.65 -5.75
N ASP A 86 13.93 -1.46 -5.21
CA ASP A 86 14.00 -1.73 -3.78
C ASP A 86 14.42 -0.45 -3.01
N PRO A 87 14.37 -0.46 -1.68
CA PRO A 87 14.77 0.71 -0.87
C PRO A 87 16.25 1.11 -0.99
N SER A 88 17.10 0.24 -1.57
CA SER A 88 18.51 0.51 -1.85
C SER A 88 18.74 1.14 -3.24
N GLY A 89 17.71 1.17 -4.09
CA GLY A 89 17.76 1.68 -5.45
C GLY A 89 18.10 0.64 -6.52
N SER A 90 18.24 -0.63 -6.14
CA SER A 90 18.39 -1.81 -6.99
C SER A 90 17.04 -2.28 -7.54
N TYR A 91 17.04 -3.12 -8.58
CA TYR A 91 15.83 -3.81 -9.06
C TYR A 91 15.69 -5.24 -8.53
N VAL A 92 16.65 -5.65 -7.69
CA VAL A 92 16.72 -6.98 -7.10
C VAL A 92 16.12 -6.92 -5.71
N TRP A 93 14.99 -7.60 -5.54
CA TRP A 93 14.22 -7.70 -4.30
C TRP A 93 14.46 -9.03 -3.62
N ASN A 94 14.68 -9.00 -2.31
CA ASN A 94 15.02 -10.14 -1.48
C ASN A 94 13.96 -10.31 -0.38
N ILE A 95 13.28 -11.45 -0.39
CA ILE A 95 12.22 -11.73 0.60
C ILE A 95 12.83 -12.03 1.96
N GLY A 96 12.32 -11.35 2.98
CA GLY A 96 12.75 -11.48 4.37
C GLY A 96 13.76 -10.41 4.80
N THR A 97 14.36 -9.69 3.85
CA THR A 97 15.19 -8.50 4.13
C THR A 97 14.52 -7.23 3.64
N ASP A 98 14.01 -7.25 2.41
CA ASP A 98 13.28 -6.11 1.83
C ASP A 98 11.82 -6.18 2.26
N PRO A 99 11.09 -5.05 2.36
CA PRO A 99 9.70 -5.00 2.77
C PRO A 99 8.79 -5.48 1.63
N MET A 100 8.92 -6.75 1.26
CA MET A 100 8.23 -7.40 0.14
C MET A 100 7.75 -8.80 0.48
N VAL A 101 6.56 -9.14 -0.01
CA VAL A 101 6.08 -10.51 -0.15
C VAL A 101 5.77 -10.78 -1.62
N ALA A 102 6.20 -11.93 -2.11
CA ALA A 102 5.85 -12.40 -3.44
C ALA A 102 5.08 -13.72 -3.36
N PHE A 103 4.19 -13.94 -4.32
CA PHE A 103 3.41 -15.16 -4.41
C PHE A 103 2.91 -15.39 -5.84
N VAL A 104 2.44 -16.60 -6.10
CA VAL A 104 1.88 -17.01 -7.38
C VAL A 104 0.41 -17.32 -7.19
N ILE A 105 -0.44 -16.72 -8.02
CA ILE A 105 -1.86 -17.05 -8.13
C ILE A 105 -2.04 -18.01 -9.31
N PRO A 106 -2.76 -19.13 -9.14
CA PRO A 106 -3.03 -20.06 -10.22
C PRO A 106 -4.04 -19.46 -11.22
N PRO A 107 -4.08 -19.96 -12.47
CA PRO A 107 -5.10 -19.56 -13.43
C PRO A 107 -6.51 -19.87 -12.93
N ARG A 108 -7.50 -19.13 -13.45
CA ARG A 108 -8.93 -19.39 -13.20
C ARG A 108 -9.43 -20.61 -13.95
N THR A 109 -8.85 -20.87 -15.11
CA THR A 109 -9.22 -21.99 -15.98
C THR A 109 -7.98 -22.63 -16.55
N VAL A 110 -8.05 -23.95 -16.57
CA VAL A 110 -7.00 -24.81 -17.08
C VAL A 110 -7.32 -25.15 -18.52
N GLU A 111 -6.52 -24.60 -19.44
CA GLU A 111 -6.56 -24.99 -20.85
C GLU A 111 -5.13 -25.20 -21.37
N PRO A 112 -4.73 -26.45 -21.68
CA PRO A 112 -3.39 -26.76 -22.14
C PRO A 112 -2.98 -25.91 -23.35
N GLY A 113 -1.76 -25.35 -23.32
CA GLY A 113 -1.21 -24.55 -24.42
C GLY A 113 -1.71 -23.12 -24.50
N ARG A 114 -2.87 -22.76 -23.94
CA ARG A 114 -3.49 -21.43 -24.10
C ARG A 114 -2.69 -20.29 -23.47
N CYS A 115 -1.97 -20.55 -22.38
CA CYS A 115 -1.10 -19.54 -21.78
C CYS A 115 0.11 -19.16 -22.67
N ALA A 116 0.60 -20.09 -23.48
CA ALA A 116 1.75 -19.87 -24.35
C ALA A 116 1.39 -19.34 -25.75
N THR A 117 0.10 -19.29 -26.10
CA THR A 117 -0.33 -18.77 -27.40
C THR A 117 -0.37 -17.24 -27.39
N GLU A 118 -0.01 -16.63 -28.53
CA GLU A 118 -0.18 -15.19 -28.80
C GLU A 118 -1.62 -14.70 -28.56
N SER A 119 -2.60 -15.61 -28.61
CA SER A 119 -4.01 -15.35 -28.34
C SER A 119 -4.30 -14.92 -26.89
N ALA A 120 -3.60 -15.48 -25.88
CA ALA A 120 -3.71 -15.00 -24.50
C ALA A 120 -3.06 -13.61 -24.32
N LYS A 121 -2.05 -13.30 -25.15
CA LYS A 121 -1.36 -12.01 -25.12
C LYS A 121 -2.20 -10.86 -25.63
N THR A 122 -2.94 -11.11 -26.71
CA THR A 122 -3.72 -10.13 -27.46
C THR A 122 -5.13 -9.89 -26.90
N SER A 123 -5.71 -10.88 -26.23
CA SER A 123 -7.06 -10.79 -25.63
C SER A 123 -7.09 -10.14 -24.23
N GLY A 124 -5.95 -10.02 -23.55
CA GLY A 124 -5.92 -9.58 -22.16
C GLY A 124 -6.33 -10.66 -21.15
N ASP A 125 -6.59 -11.89 -21.60
CA ASP A 125 -7.08 -13.01 -20.78
C ASP A 125 -6.00 -13.75 -19.99
N TRP A 126 -4.83 -13.13 -19.78
CA TRP A 126 -3.71 -13.70 -19.04
C TRP A 126 -4.11 -14.26 -17.67
N ALA A 127 -4.99 -13.55 -16.96
CA ALA A 127 -5.51 -13.97 -15.65
C ALA A 127 -6.35 -15.25 -15.70
N GLN A 128 -6.92 -15.55 -16.86
CA GLN A 128 -7.80 -16.69 -17.04
C GLN A 128 -6.98 -17.97 -17.21
N TYR A 129 -5.90 -17.92 -17.99
CA TYR A 129 -5.19 -19.11 -18.46
C TYR A 129 -3.75 -19.24 -17.96
N CYS A 130 -3.15 -18.16 -17.43
CA CYS A 130 -1.77 -18.15 -16.95
C CYS A 130 -1.67 -18.00 -15.43
N TYR A 131 -0.61 -18.58 -14.87
CA TYR A 131 -0.17 -18.24 -13.52
C TYR A 131 0.23 -16.76 -13.47
N ALA A 132 -0.21 -16.07 -12.43
CA ALA A 132 0.15 -14.68 -12.20
C ALA A 132 1.15 -14.59 -11.05
N PHE A 133 2.28 -13.95 -11.29
CA PHE A 133 3.18 -13.51 -10.24
C PHE A 133 2.66 -12.22 -9.64
N TYR A 134 2.53 -12.20 -8.33
CA TYR A 134 2.17 -11.03 -7.55
C TYR A 134 3.27 -10.71 -6.57
N ALA A 135 3.51 -9.41 -6.37
CA ALA A 135 4.31 -8.93 -5.27
C ALA A 135 3.66 -7.71 -4.63
N PHE A 136 3.60 -7.71 -3.30
CA PHE A 136 3.33 -6.50 -2.52
C PHE A 136 4.64 -6.05 -1.90
N TYR A 137 4.97 -4.79 -2.07
CA TYR A 137 6.25 -4.25 -1.60
C TYR A 137 6.12 -2.78 -1.24
N ALA A 138 6.93 -2.33 -0.28
CA ALA A 138 6.98 -0.93 0.11
C ALA A 138 8.21 -0.23 -0.47
N ILE A 139 8.01 0.99 -0.96
CA ILE A 139 9.07 1.88 -1.42
C ILE A 139 8.95 3.24 -0.73
N LYS A 140 10.03 4.02 -0.72
CA LYS A 140 9.99 5.38 -0.17
C LYS A 140 9.13 6.26 -1.06
N ARG A 141 8.34 7.13 -0.44
CA ARG A 141 7.48 8.07 -1.16
C ARG A 141 8.30 9.02 -2.04
N SER A 142 9.43 9.53 -1.52
CA SER A 142 10.39 10.37 -2.26
C SER A 142 10.83 9.78 -3.60
N ASP A 143 11.00 8.46 -3.66
CA ASP A 143 11.56 7.80 -4.85
C ASP A 143 10.51 7.73 -5.97
N LEU A 144 9.22 7.69 -5.61
CA LEU A 144 8.11 7.82 -6.55
C LEU A 144 7.82 9.26 -6.94
N THR A 145 7.82 10.19 -5.99
CA THR A 145 7.48 11.58 -6.27
C THR A 145 8.58 12.31 -7.04
N ALA A 146 9.82 11.83 -6.96
CA ALA A 146 10.92 12.26 -7.82
C ALA A 146 10.90 11.64 -9.23
N ASP A 147 10.08 10.60 -9.49
CA ASP A 147 9.97 9.96 -10.81
C ASP A 147 9.14 10.82 -11.78
N THR A 148 9.82 11.45 -12.73
CA THR A 148 9.17 12.23 -13.80
C THR A 148 8.45 11.37 -14.83
N GLY A 149 8.70 10.05 -14.86
CA GLY A 149 8.02 9.09 -15.72
C GLY A 149 6.73 8.52 -15.13
N ALA A 150 6.52 8.61 -13.81
CA ALA A 150 5.30 8.17 -13.14
C ALA A 150 4.28 9.31 -13.12
N THR A 151 3.49 9.43 -14.19
CA THR A 151 2.59 10.58 -14.41
C THR A 151 1.14 10.35 -13.97
N SER A 152 0.78 9.12 -13.57
CA SER A 152 -0.59 8.77 -13.17
C SER A 152 -0.71 8.57 -11.66
N ARG A 153 -1.86 8.93 -11.10
CA ARG A 153 -2.22 8.60 -9.69
C ARG A 153 -2.21 7.09 -9.42
N THR A 154 -2.20 6.26 -10.46
CA THR A 154 -2.09 4.80 -10.34
C THR A 154 -0.69 4.33 -9.90
N ASN A 155 0.37 5.13 -10.14
CA ASN A 155 1.75 4.73 -9.84
C ASN A 155 2.59 5.85 -9.20
N ASN A 156 2.00 7.03 -8.97
CA ASN A 156 2.60 8.14 -8.26
C ASN A 156 1.57 8.75 -7.29
N PRO A 157 1.85 8.80 -5.97
CA PRO A 157 0.94 9.39 -4.99
C PRO A 157 0.79 10.91 -5.15
N GLY A 158 1.70 11.56 -5.88
CA GLY A 158 1.76 13.01 -6.07
C GLY A 158 2.56 13.70 -4.96
N PRO A 159 2.97 14.97 -5.17
CA PRO A 159 3.86 15.67 -4.25
C PRO A 159 3.19 15.91 -2.89
N ASP A 160 3.90 15.60 -1.81
CA ASP A 160 3.56 16.02 -0.44
C ASP A 160 4.87 16.21 0.34
N PRO A 161 5.46 17.42 0.29
CA PRO A 161 6.76 17.68 0.90
C PRO A 161 6.81 17.41 2.40
N SER A 162 5.66 17.38 3.09
CA SER A 162 5.61 17.09 4.53
C SER A 162 5.81 15.61 4.82
N ASN A 163 5.57 14.74 3.85
CA ASN A 163 5.60 13.28 4.00
C ASN A 163 6.61 12.60 3.06
N ASP A 164 7.10 13.29 2.02
CA ASP A 164 7.99 12.72 1.01
C ASP A 164 9.27 12.07 1.58
N THR A 165 9.82 12.60 2.68
CA THR A 165 11.08 12.10 3.29
C THR A 165 10.92 10.88 4.18
N ASP A 166 9.79 10.76 4.87
CA ASP A 166 9.61 9.80 5.98
C ASP A 166 8.50 8.78 5.73
N ALA A 167 7.57 9.09 4.82
CA ALA A 167 6.50 8.17 4.45
C ALA A 167 6.95 7.20 3.36
N TRP A 168 6.34 6.03 3.42
CA TRP A 168 6.49 4.97 2.44
C TRP A 168 5.15 4.74 1.75
N VAL A 169 5.20 4.05 0.62
CA VAL A 169 4.02 3.71 -0.17
C VAL A 169 4.00 2.21 -0.40
N LEU A 170 2.81 1.62 -0.31
CA LEU A 170 2.60 0.23 -0.63
C LEU A 170 2.27 0.10 -2.10
N MET A 171 2.99 -0.78 -2.78
CA MET A 171 2.86 -1.01 -4.20
C MET A 171 2.50 -2.48 -4.48
N GLU A 172 1.80 -2.70 -5.58
CA GLU A 172 1.55 -4.00 -6.19
C GLU A 172 2.30 -4.10 -7.51
N TYR A 173 3.01 -5.21 -7.69
CA TYR A 173 3.48 -5.65 -9.00
C TYR A 173 2.70 -6.90 -9.42
N ARG A 174 2.34 -6.93 -10.71
CA ARG A 174 1.68 -8.06 -11.34
C ARG A 174 2.43 -8.42 -12.63
N GLY A 175 2.92 -9.65 -12.66
CA GLY A 175 3.47 -10.29 -13.85
C GLY A 175 2.70 -11.56 -14.17
N TYR A 176 2.90 -12.09 -15.38
CA TYR A 176 2.34 -13.38 -15.78
C TYR A 176 3.43 -14.29 -16.29
N TYR A 177 3.38 -15.56 -15.93
CA TYR A 177 4.29 -16.54 -16.48
C TYR A 177 3.88 -16.85 -17.91
N THR A 178 4.79 -16.66 -18.86
CA THR A 178 4.57 -16.91 -20.30
C THR A 178 4.99 -18.32 -20.72
N THR A 179 5.55 -19.10 -19.81
CA THR A 179 6.19 -20.40 -20.09
C THR A 179 5.65 -21.52 -19.20
N THR A 180 5.93 -22.75 -19.63
CA THR A 180 5.62 -24.04 -19.00
C THR A 180 6.36 -24.33 -17.70
N VAL A 181 7.08 -23.36 -17.14
CA VAL A 181 8.00 -23.57 -16.02
C VAL A 181 7.29 -24.03 -14.74
N LEU A 182 5.99 -23.77 -14.63
CA LEU A 182 5.13 -24.28 -13.54
C LEU A 182 4.33 -25.54 -13.91
N GLY A 183 4.64 -26.15 -15.07
CA GLY A 183 3.83 -27.16 -15.73
C GLY A 183 2.59 -26.56 -16.38
N TYR A 184 2.17 -27.10 -17.53
CA TYR A 184 0.81 -26.82 -17.99
C TYR A 184 -0.17 -27.47 -17.02
N PRO A 185 -1.25 -26.78 -16.67
CA PRO A 185 -2.32 -27.46 -15.99
C PRO A 185 -2.94 -28.47 -16.98
N GLY A 186 -2.68 -29.77 -16.76
CA GLY A 186 -3.11 -30.85 -17.63
C GLY A 186 -2.08 -31.96 -17.89
N SER A 187 -0.78 -31.68 -17.79
CA SER A 187 0.27 -32.70 -18.00
C SER A 187 0.94 -33.05 -16.67
N GLY A 188 0.45 -34.08 -15.96
CA GLY A 188 1.12 -34.70 -14.81
C GLY A 188 1.65 -33.69 -13.78
N TYR A 189 0.78 -33.19 -12.91
CA TYR A 189 1.14 -32.22 -11.89
C TYR A 189 2.26 -32.73 -10.97
N SER A 190 3.38 -32.02 -10.91
CA SER A 190 4.19 -32.03 -9.69
C SER A 190 3.40 -31.24 -8.65
N ASN A 191 2.74 -31.94 -7.72
CA ASN A 191 2.00 -31.37 -6.59
C ASN A 191 2.86 -30.50 -5.65
N THR A 192 4.16 -30.43 -5.92
CA THR A 192 5.13 -29.59 -5.26
C THR A 192 5.64 -28.57 -6.27
N LEU A 193 5.10 -27.36 -6.21
CA LEU A 193 5.74 -26.16 -6.76
C LEU A 193 7.00 -25.87 -5.94
N THR A 194 8.04 -26.67 -6.11
CA THR A 194 9.35 -26.49 -5.49
C THR A 194 10.25 -25.81 -6.52
N ASN A 195 10.79 -24.64 -6.19
CA ASN A 195 11.65 -23.81 -7.04
C ASN A 195 10.97 -23.17 -8.25
N ILE A 196 9.89 -22.41 -7.99
CA ILE A 196 9.36 -21.48 -8.99
C ILE A 196 10.41 -20.37 -9.23
N PRO A 197 10.86 -20.10 -10.46
CA PRO A 197 11.65 -18.91 -10.72
C PRO A 197 10.79 -17.65 -10.60
N GLY A 198 11.42 -16.55 -10.24
CA GLY A 198 10.83 -15.23 -10.37
C GLY A 198 10.21 -15.03 -11.75
N ALA A 199 9.06 -14.37 -11.82
CA ALA A 199 8.63 -13.82 -13.09
C ALA A 199 9.71 -12.82 -13.55
N THR A 200 10.40 -13.14 -14.62
CA THR A 200 11.22 -12.15 -15.31
C THR A 200 10.27 -11.08 -15.85
N SER A 201 10.70 -9.82 -15.76
CA SER A 201 9.90 -8.68 -16.21
C SER A 201 9.41 -8.91 -17.65
N ASN A 202 8.13 -9.23 -17.84
CA ASN A 202 7.50 -9.05 -19.14
C ASN A 202 7.45 -7.53 -19.33
N GLY A 203 8.34 -7.01 -20.18
CA GLY A 203 8.57 -5.58 -20.34
C GLY A 203 7.28 -4.76 -20.43
N GLY A 204 7.25 -3.62 -19.73
CA GLY A 204 6.09 -2.72 -19.67
C GLY A 204 5.27 -2.78 -18.39
N SER A 205 5.61 -3.63 -17.43
CA SER A 205 4.92 -3.70 -16.13
C SER A 205 5.46 -2.62 -15.17
N SER A 206 4.57 -1.81 -14.59
CA SER A 206 4.90 -0.81 -13.56
C SER A 206 4.21 -1.16 -12.24
N GLY A 207 4.77 -0.71 -11.12
CA GLY A 207 4.14 -0.83 -9.82
C GLY A 207 2.84 -0.01 -9.76
N ARG A 208 1.82 -0.54 -9.10
CA ARG A 208 0.55 0.15 -8.84
C ARG A 208 0.43 0.51 -7.37
N LEU A 209 0.07 1.75 -7.09
CA LEU A 209 -0.14 2.24 -5.74
C LEU A 209 -1.36 1.54 -5.11
N LEU A 210 -1.16 0.94 -3.94
CA LEU A 210 -2.23 0.37 -3.12
C LEU A 210 -2.59 1.28 -1.95
N MET A 211 -1.58 1.83 -1.29
CA MET A 211 -1.75 2.64 -0.09
C MET A 211 -0.63 3.68 0.01
N ASP A 212 -0.99 4.93 0.27
CA ASP A 212 -0.03 5.99 0.62
C ASP A 212 0.18 6.02 2.15
N TYR A 213 1.21 6.74 2.61
CA TYR A 213 1.42 7.04 4.02
C TYR A 213 1.67 5.81 4.93
N LEU A 214 2.36 4.78 4.42
CA LEU A 214 2.96 3.77 5.29
C LEU A 214 4.02 4.42 6.19
N PRO A 215 4.16 4.01 7.46
CA PRO A 215 5.25 4.46 8.30
C PRO A 215 6.60 3.99 7.78
N LYS A 216 7.65 4.67 8.23
CA LYS A 216 9.03 4.28 7.95
C LYS A 216 9.29 2.84 8.40
N MET A 217 9.82 2.03 7.49
CA MET A 217 10.03 0.59 7.66
C MET A 217 11.25 0.21 8.51
N ASP A 218 11.97 1.17 9.07
CA ASP A 218 13.22 0.94 9.82
C ASP A 218 13.00 0.35 11.23
N THR A 219 11.75 0.26 11.69
CA THR A 219 11.40 -0.21 13.03
C THR A 219 10.57 -1.49 12.99
N PRO A 220 10.89 -2.52 13.79
CA PRO A 220 10.04 -3.70 13.95
C PRO A 220 8.60 -3.32 14.35
N PRO A 221 7.58 -4.10 13.95
CA PRO A 221 7.68 -5.38 13.22
C PRO A 221 7.92 -5.22 11.72
N ALA A 222 8.48 -6.26 11.07
CA ALA A 222 8.62 -6.28 9.62
C ALA A 222 7.25 -6.20 8.93
N LEU A 223 7.14 -5.45 7.82
CA LEU A 223 5.88 -5.29 7.06
C LEU A 223 5.28 -6.63 6.66
N PHE A 224 6.14 -7.54 6.22
CA PHE A 224 5.78 -8.88 5.80
C PHE A 224 6.67 -9.89 6.52
N VAL A 225 6.06 -10.97 7.00
CA VAL A 225 6.74 -12.18 7.44
C VAL A 225 6.29 -13.30 6.53
N SER A 226 7.18 -13.66 5.60
CA SER A 226 6.99 -14.76 4.65
C SER A 226 7.37 -16.10 5.30
N PRO A 227 6.86 -17.23 4.78
CA PRO A 227 7.19 -18.55 5.31
C PRO A 227 8.70 -18.82 5.21
N ALA A 228 9.20 -19.67 6.11
CA ALA A 228 10.55 -20.22 5.99
C ALA A 228 10.66 -21.11 4.72
N SER A 229 11.89 -21.33 4.26
CA SER A 229 12.14 -22.28 3.18
C SER A 229 11.69 -23.69 3.58
N GLY A 230 11.04 -24.41 2.65
CA GLY A 230 10.52 -25.74 2.89
C GLY A 230 9.26 -26.05 2.08
N THR A 231 8.69 -27.22 2.33
CA THR A 231 7.44 -27.66 1.68
C THR A 231 6.26 -26.85 2.21
N GLN A 232 5.49 -26.26 1.30
CA GLN A 232 4.28 -25.52 1.65
C GLN A 232 3.07 -26.43 1.66
N VAL A 233 2.21 -26.24 2.66
CA VAL A 233 1.00 -27.04 2.86
C VAL A 233 -0.16 -26.08 3.10
N ALA A 234 -1.27 -26.31 2.39
CA ALA A 234 -2.50 -25.54 2.56
C ALA A 234 -2.96 -25.59 4.03
N GLY A 235 -3.27 -24.43 4.61
CA GLY A 235 -3.67 -24.29 6.01
C GLY A 235 -2.52 -24.28 7.03
N GLN A 236 -1.27 -24.57 6.63
CA GLN A 236 -0.08 -24.44 7.50
C GLN A 236 0.84 -23.31 7.05
N THR A 237 0.95 -23.08 5.74
CA THR A 237 1.71 -21.94 5.22
C THR A 237 1.02 -20.64 5.63
N THR A 238 1.77 -19.75 6.28
CA THR A 238 1.29 -18.46 6.76
C THR A 238 2.08 -17.32 6.17
N VAL A 239 1.40 -16.22 5.89
CA VAL A 239 2.00 -14.91 5.66
C VAL A 239 1.45 -13.97 6.71
N VAL A 240 2.32 -13.28 7.44
CA VAL A 240 1.91 -12.23 8.37
C VAL A 240 2.17 -10.88 7.71
N MET A 241 1.18 -10.00 7.77
CA MET A 241 1.29 -8.62 7.31
C MET A 241 1.08 -7.70 8.51
N ASN A 242 1.94 -6.69 8.66
CA ASN A 242 1.85 -5.68 9.72
C ASN A 242 1.71 -4.31 9.06
N ILE A 243 0.47 -3.89 8.82
CA ILE A 243 0.17 -2.66 8.07
C ILE A 243 -0.15 -1.53 9.03
N ALA A 244 0.21 -0.30 8.69
CA ALA A 244 -0.13 0.88 9.47
C ALA A 244 -0.18 2.10 8.57
N ALA A 245 -1.00 3.09 8.91
CA ALA A 245 -1.03 4.36 8.19
C ALA A 245 -0.70 5.54 9.12
N GLN A 246 0.20 6.42 8.68
CA GLN A 246 0.55 7.65 9.36
C GLN A 246 0.82 8.79 8.38
N GLN A 247 0.20 9.95 8.61
CA GLN A 247 0.42 11.15 7.80
C GLN A 247 0.81 12.32 8.69
N LEU A 248 1.81 13.08 8.29
CA LEU A 248 2.12 14.38 8.89
C LEU A 248 1.13 15.41 8.36
N ALA A 249 0.42 16.09 9.27
CA ALA A 249 -0.50 17.15 8.90
C ALA A 249 0.28 18.33 8.28
N GLY A 250 0.04 18.61 7.00
CA GLY A 250 0.78 19.64 6.26
C GLY A 250 0.78 21.01 6.95
N GLY A 251 1.99 21.53 7.19
CA GLY A 251 2.23 22.83 7.82
C GLY A 251 3.70 22.92 8.24
N ALA A 252 4.42 23.89 7.67
CA ALA A 252 5.87 24.07 7.87
C ALA A 252 6.29 23.91 9.35
N GLY A 253 6.95 22.78 9.64
CA GLY A 253 7.77 22.57 10.83
C GLY A 253 7.07 22.17 12.14
N ASN A 254 5.74 22.04 12.22
CA ASN A 254 5.04 21.66 13.47
C ASN A 254 3.72 20.89 13.26
N GLY A 255 3.58 20.21 12.11
CA GLY A 255 2.43 19.36 11.83
C GLY A 255 2.37 18.18 12.80
N GLY A 256 1.29 18.08 13.59
CA GLY A 256 1.04 16.89 14.40
C GLY A 256 0.91 15.67 13.50
N MET A 257 1.49 14.54 13.92
CA MET A 257 1.34 13.28 13.22
C MET A 257 -0.09 12.74 13.41
N ILE A 258 -0.79 12.51 12.31
CA ILE A 258 -2.10 11.87 12.28
C ILE A 258 -1.85 10.38 12.09
N ARG A 259 -2.38 9.58 13.03
CA ARG A 259 -2.27 8.11 13.02
C ARG A 259 -3.66 7.50 13.13
N VAL A 260 -3.83 6.32 12.57
CA VAL A 260 -5.05 5.52 12.76
C VAL A 260 -5.23 5.18 14.26
N PRO A 261 -6.47 5.20 14.81
CA PRO A 261 -6.70 4.88 16.22
C PRO A 261 -6.31 3.43 16.54
N ASN A 262 -5.71 3.24 17.73
CA ASN A 262 -5.27 1.94 18.28
C ASN A 262 -4.00 1.33 17.62
N THR A 263 -2.98 1.14 18.46
CA THR A 263 -1.77 0.28 18.32
C THR A 263 -0.74 0.50 17.21
N GLY A 264 -0.92 1.41 16.26
CA GLY A 264 0.16 1.79 15.34
C GLY A 264 0.58 0.73 14.31
N TYR A 265 0.05 -0.50 14.38
CA TYR A 265 0.05 -1.54 13.34
C TYR A 265 -1.19 -2.44 13.48
N THR A 266 -1.80 -2.78 12.35
CA THR A 266 -2.80 -3.84 12.18
C THR A 266 -2.08 -5.10 11.67
N THR A 267 -1.99 -6.11 12.53
CA THR A 267 -1.41 -7.42 12.18
C THR A 267 -2.48 -8.36 11.64
N LEU A 268 -2.27 -8.90 10.44
CA LEU A 268 -3.11 -9.92 9.84
C LEU A 268 -2.29 -11.15 9.44
N THR A 269 -2.70 -12.32 9.92
CA THR A 269 -2.16 -13.60 9.46
C THR A 269 -3.06 -14.19 8.38
N VAL A 270 -2.48 -14.49 7.22
CA VAL A 270 -3.17 -15.07 6.07
C VAL A 270 -2.68 -16.49 5.82
N TYR A 271 -3.63 -17.40 5.60
CA TYR A 271 -3.40 -18.79 5.22
C TYR A 271 -3.86 -19.00 3.78
N PRO A 272 -2.93 -19.12 2.81
CA PRO A 272 -3.29 -19.39 1.42
C PRO A 272 -4.02 -20.73 1.27
N ARG A 273 -5.11 -20.73 0.50
CA ARG A 273 -6.02 -21.88 0.37
C ARG A 273 -5.72 -22.78 -0.83
N ASN A 274 -4.95 -22.26 -1.78
CA ASN A 274 -4.68 -22.92 -3.05
C ASN A 274 -3.26 -23.47 -3.15
N ILE A 275 -2.52 -23.53 -2.03
CA ILE A 275 -1.18 -24.11 -2.02
C ILE A 275 -1.18 -25.49 -2.68
N GLY A 276 -0.33 -25.65 -3.71
CA GLY A 276 -0.20 -26.88 -4.48
C GLY A 276 -1.36 -27.17 -5.45
N LYS A 277 -2.35 -26.29 -5.57
CA LYS A 277 -3.47 -26.45 -6.52
C LYS A 277 -3.17 -25.74 -7.84
N PRO A 278 -3.52 -26.36 -8.98
CA PRO A 278 -3.21 -25.81 -10.29
C PRO A 278 -4.22 -24.77 -10.80
N GLN A 279 -5.35 -24.60 -10.11
CA GLN A 279 -6.40 -23.66 -10.48
C GLN A 279 -7.09 -23.10 -9.25
N LEU A 280 -7.70 -21.92 -9.42
CA LEU A 280 -8.58 -21.35 -8.41
C LEU A 280 -9.83 -22.23 -8.29
N LEU A 281 -10.12 -22.69 -7.07
CA LEU A 281 -11.42 -23.28 -6.76
C LEU A 281 -12.38 -22.13 -6.45
N ASN A 282 -13.44 -22.02 -7.26
CA ASN A 282 -14.57 -21.13 -7.00
C ASN A 282 -15.39 -21.61 -5.80
#